data_AF-A0A252CAY6-F1
#
_entry.id   AF-A0A252CAY6-F1
#
_cell.length_a   1.000
_cell.length_b   1.000
_cell.length_c   1.000
_cell.angle_alpha   90.00
_cell.angle_beta   90.00
_cell.angle_gamma   90.00
#
_symmetry.space_group_name_H-M   'P 1'
#
loop_
_entity.id
_entity.type
_entity.pdbx_description
1 polymer ?
#
loop_
_entity_poly.entity_id
_entity_poly.type
_entity_poly.pdbx_seq_one_letter_code
_entity_poly.pdbx_strand_id
1 'polypeptide(L)'
;MINIDYRNSKFYECDYSHILADKEKFLQEFIERHPAANSEKIYTYVNRRLSHDNKAFREIYFKKCAYCGVPMSLYHYSNYQIDHFVAQANVGTHTNIEIHNVRNLVFSCELCNQSKKALDYSTSEDAEILHPDNNKLPEIYRRDDDFKIIISEEYRENETVTEFYKKLKLGSQSKRVAYVIMAVNDFVQKYPENPASAELKIRLDIIREKWNEGEFVD
;
A
#
# COMPACT_ATOMS: atom_id res chain seq x y z
N MET A 1 22.15 -1.13 -10.66
CA MET A 1 20.80 -0.61 -10.95
C MET A 1 20.27 -0.02 -9.66
N ILE A 2 19.71 1.19 -9.70
CA ILE A 2 18.99 1.73 -8.54
C ILE A 2 17.78 0.82 -8.31
N ASN A 3 17.69 0.21 -7.13
CA ASN A 3 16.57 -0.63 -6.76
C ASN A 3 15.36 0.28 -6.50
N ILE A 4 14.61 0.62 -7.56
CA ILE A 4 13.38 1.38 -7.44
C ILE A 4 12.35 0.49 -6.77
N ASP A 5 11.76 0.98 -5.67
CA ASP A 5 10.65 0.32 -4.99
C ASP A 5 9.56 -0.05 -6.00
N TYR A 6 9.14 -1.32 -6.05
CA TYR A 6 8.14 -1.82 -6.99
C TYR A 6 6.77 -1.11 -6.90
N ARG A 7 6.52 -0.39 -5.80
CA ARG A 7 5.33 0.43 -5.56
C ARG A 7 5.38 1.77 -6.30
N ASN A 8 6.57 2.18 -6.76
CA ASN A 8 6.80 3.41 -7.52
C ASN A 8 6.87 3.16 -9.02
N SER A 9 6.59 4.20 -9.80
CA SER A 9 6.91 4.22 -11.22
C SER A 9 8.25 4.92 -11.44
N LYS A 10 8.87 4.71 -12.60
CA LYS A 10 10.10 5.44 -13.00
C LYS A 10 9.90 6.96 -13.15
N PHE A 11 8.66 7.44 -13.10
CA PHE A 11 8.34 8.85 -13.29
C PHE A 11 8.06 9.55 -11.95
N TYR A 12 7.59 8.82 -10.94
CA TYR A 12 7.30 9.36 -9.62
C TYR A 12 7.66 8.36 -8.51
N GLU A 13 8.62 8.77 -7.68
CA GLU A 13 9.18 7.98 -6.59
C GLU A 13 8.72 8.56 -5.25
N CYS A 14 8.00 7.74 -4.49
CA CYS A 14 7.69 8.00 -3.10
C CYS A 14 8.76 7.35 -2.21
N ASP A 15 9.21 8.06 -1.17
CA ASP A 15 10.16 7.52 -0.21
C ASP A 15 9.43 6.84 0.95
N TYR A 16 9.44 5.50 0.97
CA TYR A 16 8.83 4.71 2.04
C TYR A 16 9.76 4.46 3.24
N SER A 17 10.98 5.00 3.24
CA SER A 17 11.93 4.81 4.36
C SER A 17 11.51 5.56 5.63
N HIS A 18 10.64 6.57 5.50
CA HIS A 18 10.21 7.44 6.60
C HIS A 18 8.85 7.11 7.20
N ILE A 19 8.15 6.06 6.72
CA ILE A 19 6.78 5.74 7.14
C ILE A 19 6.65 5.61 8.66
N LEU A 20 7.58 4.92 9.33
CA LEU A 20 7.55 4.77 10.79
C LEU A 20 7.73 6.11 11.53
N ALA A 21 8.59 6.99 11.01
CA ALA A 21 8.80 8.32 11.58
C ALA A 21 7.57 9.22 11.37
N ASP A 22 6.98 9.19 10.17
CA ASP A 22 5.76 9.94 9.84
C ASP A 22 4.55 9.47 10.66
N LYS A 23 4.46 8.16 10.95
CA LYS A 23 3.46 7.62 11.87
C LYS A 23 3.65 8.09 13.30
N GLU A 24 4.89 8.15 13.77
CA GLU A 24 5.18 8.66 15.11
C GLU A 24 4.80 10.14 15.20
N LYS A 25 5.18 10.94 14.21
CA LYS A 25 4.75 12.35 14.11
C LYS A 25 3.23 12.48 14.09
N PHE A 26 2.55 11.68 13.27
CA PHE A 26 1.09 11.65 13.22
C PHE A 26 0.47 11.31 14.58
N LEU A 27 1.04 10.35 15.32
CA LEU A 27 0.56 9.97 16.64
C LEU A 27 0.69 11.12 17.64
N GLN A 28 1.82 11.85 17.64
CA GLN A 28 1.99 13.03 18.50
C GLN A 28 0.94 14.10 18.18
N GLU A 29 0.77 14.46 16.90
CA GLU A 29 -0.24 15.43 16.45
C GLU A 29 -1.68 14.94 16.74
N PHE A 30 -1.91 13.63 16.71
CA PHE A 30 -3.19 13.02 17.05
C PHE A 30 -3.52 13.20 18.54
N ILE A 31 -2.57 12.91 19.44
CA ILE A 31 -2.74 13.05 20.89
C ILE A 31 -3.00 14.51 21.26
N GLU A 32 -2.30 15.46 20.64
CA GLU A 32 -2.52 16.89 20.86
C GLU A 32 -3.93 17.35 20.44
N ARG A 33 -4.42 16.86 19.30
CA ARG A 33 -5.77 17.20 18.79
C ARG A 33 -6.89 16.50 19.55
N HIS A 34 -6.61 15.34 20.13
CA HIS A 34 -7.58 14.51 20.83
C HIS A 34 -7.09 14.15 22.25
N PRO A 35 -6.93 15.13 23.16
CA PRO A 35 -6.33 14.92 24.48
C PRO A 35 -7.12 13.97 25.39
N ALA A 36 -8.42 13.77 25.12
CA ALA A 36 -9.28 12.80 25.82
C ALA A 36 -9.26 11.39 25.18
N ALA A 37 -8.60 11.22 24.04
CA ALA A 37 -8.35 9.93 23.41
C ALA A 37 -6.96 9.44 23.85
N ASN A 38 -6.87 8.20 24.32
CA ASN A 38 -5.58 7.53 24.44
C ASN A 38 -5.16 6.97 23.06
N SER A 39 -3.89 6.58 22.94
CA SER A 39 -3.33 5.98 21.72
C SER A 39 -4.13 4.78 21.24
N GLU A 40 -4.75 4.02 22.14
CA GLU A 40 -5.55 2.83 21.82
C GLU A 40 -6.80 3.15 20.96
N LYS A 41 -7.32 4.38 21.01
CA LYS A 41 -8.50 4.79 20.23
C LYS A 41 -8.17 5.26 18.82
N ILE A 42 -6.88 5.38 18.46
CA ILE A 42 -6.43 5.92 17.17
C ILE A 42 -7.11 5.25 15.99
N TYR A 43 -7.27 3.92 16.03
CA TYR A 43 -7.93 3.14 14.99
C TYR A 43 -9.34 3.65 14.68
N THR A 44 -10.16 3.96 15.69
CA THR A 44 -11.53 4.45 15.50
C THR A 44 -11.56 5.78 14.75
N TYR A 45 -10.59 6.66 15.00
CA TYR A 45 -10.52 7.98 14.36
C TYR A 45 -10.02 7.89 12.92
N VAL A 46 -8.94 7.13 12.69
CA VAL A 46 -8.38 6.96 11.34
C VAL A 46 -9.29 6.12 10.46
N ASN A 47 -10.08 5.19 11.02
CA ASN A 47 -11.04 4.41 10.25
C ASN A 47 -12.31 5.17 9.89
N ARG A 48 -12.56 6.34 10.51
CA ARG A 48 -13.68 7.22 10.13
C ARG A 48 -13.40 7.85 8.76
N ARG A 49 -13.96 7.27 7.70
CA ARG A 49 -13.76 7.72 6.31
C ARG A 49 -13.98 9.23 6.17
N LEU A 50 -13.10 9.86 5.39
CA LEU A 50 -13.10 11.30 5.08
C LEU A 50 -12.86 12.24 6.27
N SER A 51 -12.65 11.72 7.49
CA SER A 51 -12.23 12.52 8.64
C SER A 51 -10.85 13.14 8.41
N HIS A 52 -10.53 14.16 9.21
CA HIS A 52 -9.19 14.75 9.20
C HIS A 52 -8.12 13.68 9.46
N ASP A 53 -8.30 12.84 10.49
CA ASP A 53 -7.36 11.79 10.87
C ASP A 53 -7.19 10.74 9.77
N ASN A 54 -8.28 10.31 9.15
CA ASN A 54 -8.25 9.38 8.02
C ASN A 54 -7.46 9.96 6.84
N LYS A 55 -7.72 11.23 6.50
CA LYS A 55 -7.05 11.93 5.39
C LYS A 55 -5.57 12.10 5.67
N ALA A 56 -5.19 12.52 6.87
CA ALA A 56 -3.80 12.68 7.27
C ALA A 56 -3.05 11.33 7.28
N PHE A 57 -3.66 10.28 7.83
CA PHE A 57 -3.03 8.96 7.90
C PHE A 57 -2.72 8.37 6.51
N ARG A 58 -3.63 8.52 5.54
CA ARG A 58 -3.35 8.04 4.17
C ARG A 58 -2.28 8.86 3.43
N GLU A 59 -2.00 10.11 3.83
CA GLU A 59 -0.91 10.90 3.23
C GLU A 59 0.46 10.29 3.57
N ILE A 60 0.60 9.68 4.75
CA ILE A 60 1.82 8.96 5.15
C ILE A 60 2.18 7.93 4.08
N TYR A 61 1.19 7.26 3.53
CA TYR A 61 1.36 6.26 2.47
C TYR A 61 1.26 6.83 1.06
N PHE A 62 1.38 8.15 0.89
CA PHE A 62 1.26 8.85 -0.39
C PHE A 62 -0.05 8.56 -1.12
N LYS A 63 -1.12 8.24 -0.38
CA LYS A 63 -2.40 7.75 -0.91
C LYS A 63 -2.23 6.52 -1.83
N LYS A 64 -1.21 5.69 -1.60
CA LYS A 64 -0.97 4.43 -2.31
C LYS A 64 -1.19 3.25 -1.38
N CYS A 65 -1.62 2.12 -1.93
CA CYS A 65 -1.69 0.87 -1.16
C CYS A 65 -0.29 0.49 -0.68
N ALA A 66 -0.12 0.32 0.64
CA ALA A 66 1.16 -0.01 1.23
C ALA A 66 1.81 -1.30 0.67
N TYR A 67 0.99 -2.23 0.17
CA TYR A 67 1.46 -3.53 -0.34
C TYR A 67 1.62 -3.62 -1.85
N CYS A 68 0.78 -2.96 -2.66
CA CYS A 68 0.88 -3.09 -4.13
C CYS A 68 1.18 -1.79 -4.86
N GLY A 69 1.30 -0.67 -4.12
CA GLY A 69 1.61 0.64 -4.69
C GLY A 69 0.47 1.31 -5.46
N VAL A 70 -0.66 0.62 -5.67
CA VAL A 70 -1.76 1.17 -6.46
C VAL A 70 -2.33 2.43 -5.77
N PRO A 71 -2.37 3.59 -6.46
CA PRO A 71 -2.81 4.86 -5.88
C PRO A 71 -4.34 4.97 -5.83
N MET A 72 -4.85 5.73 -4.85
CA MET A 72 -6.26 6.11 -4.74
C MET A 72 -6.77 6.95 -5.91
N SER A 73 -5.88 7.49 -6.75
CA SER A 73 -6.26 8.17 -7.99
C SER A 73 -6.66 7.19 -9.09
N LEU A 74 -6.40 5.89 -8.90
CA LEU A 74 -6.75 4.83 -9.83
C LEU A 74 -7.99 4.05 -9.39
N TYR A 75 -8.04 3.61 -8.14
CA TYR A 75 -9.22 2.95 -7.58
C TYR A 75 -10.03 3.93 -6.74
N HIS A 76 -11.36 3.86 -6.85
CA HIS A 76 -12.24 4.65 -6.00
C HIS A 76 -11.88 4.51 -4.51
N TYR A 77 -11.99 5.60 -3.75
CA TYR A 77 -11.56 5.64 -2.35
C TYR A 77 -12.25 4.58 -1.47
N SER A 78 -13.46 4.13 -1.85
CA SER A 78 -14.19 3.08 -1.16
C SER A 78 -13.44 1.75 -1.12
N ASN A 79 -12.54 1.54 -2.07
CA ASN A 79 -11.73 0.33 -2.24
C ASN A 79 -10.45 0.38 -1.42
N TYR A 80 -10.34 1.31 -0.46
CA TYR A 80 -9.24 1.41 0.48
C TYR A 80 -9.74 1.44 1.92
N GLN A 81 -8.88 0.97 2.81
CA GLN A 81 -9.11 0.95 4.24
C GLN A 81 -7.81 1.08 5.02
N ILE A 82 -7.94 1.53 6.26
CA ILE A 82 -6.88 1.48 7.25
C ILE A 82 -7.24 0.31 8.16
N ASP A 83 -6.37 -0.69 8.23
CA ASP A 83 -6.59 -1.90 9.01
C ASP A 83 -5.27 -2.43 9.56
N HIS A 84 -5.33 -3.43 10.43
CA HIS A 84 -4.18 -3.94 11.15
C HIS A 84 -3.26 -4.81 10.26
N PHE A 85 -1.95 -4.66 10.38
CA PHE A 85 -0.92 -5.49 9.74
C PHE A 85 -0.83 -6.86 10.41
N VAL A 86 -0.95 -6.96 11.73
CA VAL A 86 -1.21 -8.22 12.42
C VAL A 86 -2.66 -8.21 12.85
N ALA A 87 -3.43 -9.18 12.35
CA ALA A 87 -4.85 -9.28 12.71
C ALA A 87 -4.98 -9.50 14.22
N GLN A 88 -6.03 -8.96 14.82
CA GLN A 88 -6.28 -9.09 16.27
C GLN A 88 -6.27 -10.55 16.75
N ALA A 89 -6.74 -11.48 15.93
CA ALA A 89 -6.74 -12.92 16.24
C ALA A 89 -5.32 -13.52 16.37
N ASN A 90 -4.30 -12.87 15.82
CA ASN A 90 -2.92 -13.36 15.73
C ASN A 90 -1.95 -12.53 16.58
N VAL A 91 -2.45 -11.62 17.44
CA VAL A 91 -1.56 -10.87 18.34
C VAL A 91 -1.19 -11.71 19.55
N GLY A 92 0.10 -11.73 19.89
CA GLY A 92 0.66 -12.47 21.02
C GLY A 92 1.02 -13.93 20.72
N THR A 93 0.71 -14.45 19.54
CA THR A 93 1.12 -15.82 19.14
C THR A 93 2.54 -15.84 18.57
N HIS A 94 2.85 -14.90 17.66
CA HIS A 94 4.13 -14.89 16.91
C HIS A 94 4.73 -13.50 16.67
N THR A 95 4.18 -12.42 17.26
CA THR A 95 4.69 -11.04 17.04
C THR A 95 4.67 -10.21 18.32
N ASN A 96 5.62 -9.28 18.46
CA ASN A 96 5.66 -8.26 19.53
C ASN A 96 4.87 -6.99 19.17
N ILE A 97 4.04 -7.03 18.13
CA ILE A 97 3.29 -5.87 17.66
C ILE A 97 1.98 -5.75 18.45
N GLU A 98 1.82 -4.67 19.20
CA GLU A 98 0.59 -4.35 19.92
C GLU A 98 -0.56 -4.01 18.94
N ILE A 99 -1.77 -4.52 19.22
CA ILE A 99 -2.93 -4.40 18.32
C ILE A 99 -3.21 -2.94 17.97
N HIS A 100 -3.36 -2.05 18.96
CA HIS A 100 -3.80 -0.67 18.76
C HIS A 100 -2.65 0.32 18.58
N ASN A 101 -1.44 -0.17 18.34
CA ASN A 101 -0.30 0.68 18.05
C ASN A 101 -0.41 1.23 16.62
N VAL A 102 -0.12 2.52 16.43
CA VAL A 102 -0.11 3.17 15.12
C VAL A 102 0.76 2.44 14.10
N ARG A 103 1.82 1.77 14.57
CA ARG A 103 2.72 0.92 13.75
C ARG A 103 1.99 -0.27 13.14
N ASN A 104 1.00 -0.83 13.84
CA ASN A 104 0.19 -1.93 13.34
C ASN A 104 -0.87 -1.49 12.32
N LEU A 105 -1.16 -0.20 12.13
CA LEU A 105 -2.22 0.24 11.22
C LEU A 105 -1.68 0.53 9.82
N VAL A 106 -2.25 -0.02 8.76
CA VAL A 106 -1.74 0.12 7.40
C VAL A 106 -2.84 0.62 6.45
N PHE A 107 -2.52 1.62 5.63
CA PHE A 107 -3.38 2.07 4.55
C PHE A 107 -3.21 1.16 3.32
N SER A 108 -4.25 0.42 2.94
CA SER A 108 -4.18 -0.54 1.84
C SER A 108 -5.46 -0.64 1.04
N CYS A 109 -5.36 -1.10 -0.21
CA CYS A 109 -6.53 -1.42 -1.01
C CYS A 109 -7.22 -2.67 -0.44
N GLU A 110 -8.54 -2.73 -0.61
CA GLU A 110 -9.40 -3.79 -0.09
C GLU A 110 -8.95 -5.18 -0.55
N LEU A 111 -8.59 -5.33 -1.82
CA LEU A 111 -8.10 -6.60 -2.37
C LEU A 111 -6.89 -7.14 -1.59
N CYS A 112 -5.89 -6.30 -1.33
CA CYS A 112 -4.71 -6.73 -0.57
C CYS A 112 -5.08 -7.02 0.89
N ASN A 113 -5.90 -6.16 1.51
CA ASN A 113 -6.25 -6.33 2.92
C ASN A 113 -7.10 -7.59 3.17
N GLN A 114 -8.13 -7.82 2.36
CA GLN A 114 -9.00 -8.99 2.48
C GLN A 114 -8.22 -10.29 2.28
N SER A 115 -7.40 -10.35 1.22
CA SER A 115 -6.49 -11.46 0.97
C SER A 115 -5.52 -11.73 2.13
N LYS A 116 -5.12 -10.67 2.84
CA LYS A 116 -4.16 -10.74 3.93
C LYS A 116 -4.76 -11.20 5.26
N LYS A 117 -6.08 -11.13 5.45
CA LYS A 117 -6.74 -11.48 6.74
C LYS A 117 -6.43 -12.89 7.25
N ALA A 118 -6.15 -13.83 6.35
CA ALA A 118 -5.84 -15.21 6.68
C ALA A 118 -4.34 -15.52 6.72
N LEU A 119 -3.45 -14.51 6.65
CA LEU A 119 -2.01 -14.75 6.76
C LEU A 119 -1.64 -15.08 8.22
N ASP A 120 -1.02 -16.23 8.38
CA ASP A 120 -0.30 -16.59 9.58
C ASP A 120 1.19 -16.29 9.34
N TYR A 121 1.79 -15.49 10.21
CA TYR A 121 3.21 -15.20 10.12
C TYR A 121 3.91 -16.27 10.95
N SER A 122 4.59 -17.20 10.28
CA SER A 122 5.22 -18.35 10.94
C SER A 122 6.21 -17.95 12.03
N THR A 123 6.81 -16.76 11.93
CA THR A 123 7.73 -16.18 12.90
C THR A 123 7.55 -14.66 13.03
N SER A 124 8.09 -14.09 14.12
CA SER A 124 8.18 -12.63 14.29
C SER A 124 9.08 -11.98 13.24
N GLU A 125 10.12 -12.69 12.81
CA GLU A 125 11.05 -12.25 11.76
C GLU A 125 10.34 -12.16 10.40
N ASP A 126 9.51 -13.16 10.05
CA ASP A 126 8.70 -13.11 8.83
C ASP A 126 7.70 -11.95 8.85
N ALA A 127 7.06 -11.71 10.00
CA ALA A 127 6.18 -10.56 10.18
C ALA A 127 6.94 -9.24 10.01
N GLU A 128 8.17 -9.17 10.51
CA GLU A 128 9.02 -8.00 10.36
C GLU A 128 9.40 -7.79 8.89
N ILE A 129 10.02 -8.75 8.20
CA ILE A 129 10.46 -8.55 6.80
C ILE A 129 9.29 -8.25 5.83
N LEU A 130 8.08 -8.74 6.12
CA LEU A 130 6.88 -8.48 5.32
C LEU A 130 6.09 -7.22 5.76
N HIS A 131 6.55 -6.53 6.81
CA HIS A 131 5.92 -5.30 7.27
C HIS A 131 6.11 -4.19 6.21
N PRO A 132 5.04 -3.55 5.73
CA PRO A 132 5.16 -2.59 4.63
C PRO A 132 5.88 -1.28 5.00
N ASP A 133 6.00 -1.01 6.30
CA ASP A 133 6.54 0.24 6.85
C ASP A 133 8.03 0.21 7.19
N ASN A 134 8.67 -0.97 7.24
CA ASN A 134 10.10 -1.06 7.56
C ASN A 134 10.99 -1.00 6.32
N ASN A 135 10.39 -0.70 5.16
CA ASN A 135 11.07 -0.56 3.88
C ASN A 135 11.85 -1.81 3.41
N LYS A 136 11.47 -3.01 3.88
CA LYS A 136 12.06 -4.28 3.43
C LYS A 136 11.42 -4.89 2.20
N LEU A 137 10.16 -4.56 1.92
CA LEU A 137 9.46 -5.08 0.75
C LEU A 137 10.19 -4.86 -0.60
N PRO A 138 10.91 -3.74 -0.85
CA PRO A 138 11.71 -3.56 -2.07
C PRO A 138 12.93 -4.48 -2.22
N GLU A 139 13.40 -5.10 -1.12
CA GLU A 139 14.44 -6.14 -1.17
C GLU A 139 13.81 -7.47 -1.65
N ILE A 140 12.56 -7.72 -1.23
CA ILE A 140 11.82 -8.97 -1.47
C ILE A 140 11.10 -8.99 -2.83
N TYR A 141 10.52 -7.85 -3.22
CA TYR A 141 9.69 -7.72 -4.41
C TYR A 141 10.24 -6.66 -5.34
N ARG A 142 10.26 -6.99 -6.63
CA ARG A 142 10.65 -6.07 -7.71
C ARG A 142 9.72 -6.21 -8.90
N ARG A 143 9.77 -5.27 -9.84
CA ARG A 143 9.13 -5.47 -11.14
C ARG A 143 10.09 -6.09 -12.15
N ASP A 144 9.59 -6.98 -12.99
CA ASP A 144 10.29 -7.42 -14.20
C ASP A 144 10.09 -6.43 -15.36
N ASP A 145 10.67 -6.74 -16.52
CA ASP A 145 10.57 -5.91 -17.74
C ASP A 145 9.14 -5.82 -18.27
N ASP A 146 8.30 -6.79 -17.92
CA ASP A 146 6.88 -6.82 -18.21
C ASP A 146 6.05 -6.02 -17.17
N PHE A 147 6.69 -5.39 -16.19
CA PHE A 147 6.06 -4.69 -15.07
C PHE A 147 5.30 -5.58 -14.08
N LYS A 148 5.45 -6.90 -14.14
CA LYS A 148 4.87 -7.82 -13.17
C LYS A 148 5.69 -7.75 -11.88
N ILE A 149 5.01 -7.72 -10.73
CA ILE A 149 5.70 -7.87 -9.44
C ILE A 149 6.16 -9.32 -9.33
N ILE A 150 7.43 -9.53 -9.01
CA ILE A 150 8.05 -10.85 -8.84
C ILE A 150 8.88 -10.88 -7.55
N ILE A 151 9.08 -12.08 -7.02
CA ILE A 151 9.92 -12.34 -5.85
C ILE A 151 11.39 -12.32 -6.28
N SER A 152 12.22 -11.57 -5.55
CA SER A 152 13.68 -11.56 -5.67
C SER A 152 14.26 -12.96 -5.44
N GLU A 153 15.35 -13.28 -6.13
CA GLU A 153 15.93 -14.64 -6.13
C GLU A 153 16.21 -15.16 -4.71
N GLU A 154 16.75 -14.29 -3.85
CA GLU A 154 17.12 -14.59 -2.46
C GLU A 154 15.93 -15.04 -1.59
N TYR A 155 14.70 -14.69 -1.97
CA TYR A 155 13.49 -14.97 -1.17
C TYR A 155 12.56 -15.99 -1.82
N ARG A 156 12.92 -16.59 -2.98
CA ARG A 156 12.03 -17.52 -3.70
C ARG A 156 11.70 -18.80 -2.93
N GLU A 157 12.64 -19.27 -2.13
CA GLU A 157 12.47 -20.47 -1.31
C GLU A 157 11.89 -20.15 0.09
N ASN A 158 11.65 -18.88 0.42
CA ASN A 158 10.95 -18.52 1.66
C ASN A 158 9.44 -18.75 1.48
N GLU A 159 8.91 -19.72 2.23
CA GLU A 159 7.51 -20.14 2.15
C GLU A 159 6.54 -19.02 2.54
N THR A 160 6.82 -18.29 3.63
CA THR A 160 5.98 -17.19 4.12
C THR A 160 5.91 -16.03 3.12
N VAL A 161 7.06 -15.65 2.53
CA VAL A 161 7.13 -14.65 1.45
C VAL A 161 6.32 -15.08 0.24
N THR A 162 6.45 -16.35 -0.16
CA THR A 162 5.76 -16.91 -1.31
C THR A 162 4.25 -16.99 -1.07
N GLU A 163 3.83 -17.37 0.14
CA GLU A 163 2.43 -17.38 0.54
C GLU A 163 1.84 -15.97 0.57
N PHE A 164 2.56 -15.00 1.15
CA PHE A 164 2.17 -13.59 1.16
C PHE A 164 1.95 -13.08 -0.27
N TYR A 165 2.92 -13.31 -1.16
CA TYR A 165 2.84 -12.94 -2.57
C TYR A 165 1.62 -13.54 -3.28
N LYS A 166 1.36 -14.84 -3.05
CA LYS A 166 0.22 -15.56 -3.62
C LYS A 166 -1.11 -15.05 -3.09
N LYS A 167 -1.25 -14.90 -1.77
CA LYS A 167 -2.49 -14.42 -1.13
C LYS A 167 -2.86 -13.03 -1.62
N LEU A 168 -1.91 -12.09 -1.60
CA LEU A 168 -2.14 -10.72 -2.08
C LEU A 168 -2.28 -10.61 -3.60
N LYS A 169 -2.06 -11.71 -4.34
CA LYS A 169 -2.08 -11.78 -5.81
C LYS A 169 -1.17 -10.72 -6.43
N LEU A 170 0.02 -10.50 -5.86
CA LEU A 170 0.93 -9.42 -6.28
C LEU A 170 1.35 -9.56 -7.76
N GLY A 171 1.51 -10.79 -8.24
CA GLY A 171 1.83 -11.10 -9.63
C GLY A 171 0.65 -11.12 -10.61
N SER A 172 -0.54 -10.66 -10.23
CA SER A 172 -1.73 -10.73 -11.11
C SER A 172 -1.64 -9.74 -12.28
N GLN A 173 -2.41 -10.01 -13.34
CA GLN A 173 -2.57 -9.08 -14.46
C GLN A 173 -3.22 -7.77 -14.01
N SER A 174 -4.17 -7.82 -13.08
CA SER A 174 -4.78 -6.60 -12.52
C SER A 174 -3.76 -5.68 -11.84
N LYS A 175 -2.76 -6.21 -11.12
CA LYS A 175 -1.66 -5.39 -10.54
C LYS A 175 -0.70 -4.86 -11.59
N ARG A 176 -0.47 -5.60 -12.68
CA ARG A 176 0.32 -5.16 -13.83
C ARG A 176 -0.36 -4.01 -14.56
N VAL A 177 -1.64 -4.16 -14.92
CA VAL A 177 -2.44 -3.12 -15.58
C VAL A 177 -2.53 -1.86 -14.70
N ALA A 178 -2.77 -2.03 -13.40
CA ALA A 178 -2.83 -0.90 -12.48
C ALA A 178 -1.51 -0.10 -12.43
N TYR A 179 -0.37 -0.80 -12.49
CA TYR A 179 0.93 -0.14 -12.59
C TYR A 179 1.11 0.62 -13.90
N VAL A 180 0.73 0.04 -15.04
CA VAL A 180 0.84 0.73 -16.33
C VAL A 180 0.03 2.03 -16.30
N ILE A 181 -1.20 1.98 -15.80
CA ILE A 181 -2.06 3.16 -15.66
C ILE A 181 -1.41 4.20 -14.72
N MET A 182 -0.86 3.77 -13.58
CA MET A 182 -0.12 4.64 -12.66
C MET A 182 1.09 5.29 -13.36
N ALA A 183 1.92 4.52 -14.06
CA ALA A 183 3.11 5.03 -14.74
C ALA A 183 2.77 6.03 -15.85
N VAL A 184 1.70 5.80 -16.62
CA VAL A 184 1.22 6.75 -17.63
C VAL A 184 0.70 8.02 -16.94
N ASN A 185 -0.04 7.91 -15.84
CA ASN A 185 -0.50 9.06 -15.07
C ASN A 185 0.68 9.89 -14.54
N ASP A 186 1.68 9.23 -13.95
CA ASP A 186 2.87 9.89 -13.40
C ASP A 186 3.69 10.56 -14.52
N PHE A 187 3.77 9.95 -15.70
CA PHE A 187 4.38 10.55 -16.89
C PHE A 187 3.66 11.83 -17.31
N VAL A 188 2.33 11.79 -17.44
CA VAL A 188 1.50 12.94 -17.82
C VAL A 188 1.68 14.09 -16.83
N GLN A 189 1.74 13.79 -15.53
CA GLN A 189 1.95 14.79 -14.49
C GLN A 189 3.37 15.38 -14.52
N LYS A 190 4.38 14.56 -14.78
CA LYS A 190 5.79 15.01 -14.85
C LYS A 190 6.10 15.83 -16.10
N TYR A 191 5.43 15.52 -17.22
CA TYR A 191 5.68 16.15 -18.52
C TYR A 191 4.38 16.69 -19.12
N PRO A 192 3.74 17.70 -18.50
CA PRO A 192 2.45 18.22 -18.96
C PRO A 192 2.54 18.82 -20.38
N GLU A 193 3.70 19.39 -20.75
CA GLU A 193 3.96 20.00 -22.06
C GLU A 193 4.31 18.98 -23.16
N ASN A 194 4.46 17.69 -22.82
CA ASN A 194 4.71 16.68 -23.85
C ASN A 194 3.46 16.53 -24.74
N PRO A 195 3.57 16.57 -26.08
CA PRO A 195 2.42 16.48 -26.98
C PRO A 195 1.53 15.25 -26.76
N ALA A 196 2.11 14.13 -26.30
CA ALA A 196 1.36 12.91 -26.00
C ALA A 196 0.57 12.99 -24.68
N SER A 197 0.96 13.86 -23.75
CA SER A 197 0.38 13.92 -22.40
C SER A 197 -1.10 14.31 -22.42
N ALA A 198 -1.51 15.21 -23.32
CA ALA A 198 -2.90 15.63 -23.46
C ALA A 198 -3.81 14.45 -23.87
N GLU A 199 -3.42 13.70 -24.91
CA GLU A 199 -4.18 12.53 -25.38
C GLU A 199 -4.18 11.41 -24.34
N LEU A 200 -3.03 11.12 -23.73
CA LEU A 200 -2.92 10.10 -22.69
C LEU A 200 -3.83 10.42 -21.49
N LYS A 201 -3.91 11.69 -21.09
CA LYS A 201 -4.82 12.13 -20.02
C LYS A 201 -6.28 11.82 -20.35
N ILE A 202 -6.73 12.15 -21.56
CA ILE A 202 -8.10 11.85 -22.01
C ILE A 202 -8.38 10.35 -21.96
N ARG A 203 -7.45 9.52 -22.44
CA ARG A 203 -7.60 8.05 -22.41
C ARG A 203 -7.60 7.49 -20.99
N LEU A 204 -6.76 8.02 -20.10
CA LEU A 204 -6.73 7.64 -18.69
C LEU A 204 -8.07 7.91 -18.01
N ASP A 205 -8.68 9.06 -18.29
CA ASP A 205 -9.95 9.44 -17.69
C ASP A 205 -11.09 8.49 -18.15
N ILE A 206 -11.14 8.12 -19.44
CA ILE A 206 -12.07 7.11 -19.97
C ILE A 206 -11.87 5.74 -19.29
N ILE A 207 -10.63 5.28 -19.14
CA ILE A 207 -10.33 3.99 -18.49
C ILE A 207 -10.79 4.01 -17.04
N ARG A 208 -10.55 5.11 -16.32
CA ARG A 208 -10.97 5.26 -14.91
C ARG A 208 -12.49 5.22 -14.76
N GLU A 209 -13.23 5.88 -15.64
CA GLU A 209 -14.69 5.85 -15.65
C GLU A 209 -15.20 4.41 -15.79
N LYS A 210 -14.76 3.69 -16.83
CA LYS A 210 -15.13 2.29 -17.07
C LYS A 210 -14.72 1.34 -15.94
N TRP A 211 -13.54 1.57 -15.35
CA TRP A 211 -13.08 0.80 -14.20
C TRP A 211 -13.98 0.98 -12.98
N ASN A 212 -14.40 2.21 -12.70
CA ASN A 212 -15.29 2.50 -11.58
C ASN A 212 -16.73 2.00 -11.81
N GLU A 213 -17.14 1.84 -13.07
CA GLU A 213 -18.42 1.22 -13.46
C GLU A 213 -18.43 -0.31 -13.32
N GLY A 214 -17.28 -0.93 -13.02
CA GLY A 214 -17.18 -2.38 -12.84
C GLY A 214 -17.10 -3.17 -14.15
N GLU A 215 -16.71 -2.54 -15.27
CA GLU A 215 -16.55 -3.24 -16.55
C GLU A 215 -15.30 -4.16 -16.60
N PHE A 216 -14.40 -4.05 -15.61
CA PHE A 216 -13.17 -4.83 -15.49
C PHE A 216 -13.16 -5.68 -14.22
N VAL A 217 -14.21 -6.48 -14.01
CA VAL A 217 -14.26 -7.49 -12.94
C VAL A 217 -13.75 -8.81 -13.53
N ASP A 218 -12.61 -9.29 -13.01
CA ASP A 218 -12.11 -10.66 -13.20
C ASP A 218 -13.08 -11.68 -12.59
#